data_AF-A0A0W0RQH7-F1
#
_entry.id   AF-A0A0W0RQH7-F1
#
_cell.length_a   1.000
_cell.length_b   1.000
_cell.length_c   1.000
_cell.angle_alpha   90.00
_cell.angle_beta   90.00
_cell.angle_gamma   90.00
#
_symmetry.space_group_name_H-M   'P 1'
#
loop_
_entity.id
_entity.type
_entity.pdbx_description
1 polymer ?
#
loop_
_entity_poly.entity_id
_entity_poly.type
_entity_poly.pdbx_seq_one_letter_code
_entity_poly.pdbx_strand_id
1 'polypeptide(L)'
;MESKFFNNKSIPKPSQEAFHILINSSDLEEIESILFHFKQLVDINKSVLTSHARQDSKIADNQEFIENMEKRFQKLQDAVSSGKPYQSLFGDVCALKEDLQVILGYYQSQINQKQPIARSYLRQAQSKHSEVGILAAGIVSQEKSLLDADDSNLLAKYTINFSAADIMQKDIKMIGDIVMKPYLADHSNESGFSYT
;
A
#
# COMPACT_ATOMS: atom_id res chain seq x y z
N MET A 1 -16.31 -3.88 -46.09
CA MET A 1 -15.28 -2.85 -45.81
C MET A 1 -14.88 -3.01 -44.35
N GLU A 2 -13.81 -3.76 -44.13
CA GLU A 2 -13.35 -4.17 -42.80
C GLU A 2 -12.50 -3.06 -42.15
N SER A 3 -12.82 -2.80 -40.89
CA SER A 3 -12.04 -2.20 -39.79
C SER A 3 -10.63 -1.68 -40.10
N LYS A 4 -10.47 -0.35 -40.20
CA LYS A 4 -9.18 0.33 -40.14
C LYS A 4 -9.17 1.54 -39.17
N PHE A 5 -9.74 1.42 -37.98
CA PHE A 5 -9.85 2.57 -37.04
C PHE A 5 -9.16 2.44 -35.66
N PHE A 6 -8.45 1.35 -35.35
CA PHE A 6 -7.81 1.22 -34.04
C PHE A 6 -6.34 0.83 -34.15
N ASN A 7 -5.51 1.68 -34.75
CA ASN A 7 -4.06 1.42 -34.80
C ASN A 7 -3.19 2.67 -34.68
N ASN A 8 -3.50 3.50 -33.68
CA ASN A 8 -2.47 4.30 -33.02
C ASN A 8 -2.88 4.46 -31.55
N LYS A 9 -2.45 3.52 -30.72
CA LYS A 9 -2.81 3.42 -29.29
C LYS A 9 -2.08 4.52 -28.49
N SER A 10 -2.42 5.78 -28.76
CA SER A 10 -1.99 6.92 -27.94
C SER A 10 -2.34 6.66 -26.48
N ILE A 11 -1.47 7.07 -25.57
CA ILE A 11 -1.76 7.02 -24.14
C ILE A 11 -2.92 8.00 -23.89
N PRO A 12 -4.01 7.56 -23.22
CA PRO A 12 -5.13 8.44 -22.91
C PRO A 12 -4.71 9.65 -22.08
N LYS A 13 -5.33 10.81 -22.33
CA LYS A 13 -5.04 12.07 -21.59
C LYS A 13 -5.07 11.89 -20.05
N PRO A 14 -6.06 11.19 -19.44
CA PRO A 14 -6.03 10.88 -18.00
C PRO A 14 -4.76 10.17 -17.53
N SER A 15 -4.27 9.20 -18.31
CA SER A 15 -3.05 8.44 -17.98
C SER A 15 -1.78 9.29 -18.14
N GLN A 16 -1.79 10.29 -19.02
CA GLN A 16 -0.68 11.25 -19.14
C GLN A 16 -0.66 12.21 -17.95
N GLU A 17 -1.81 12.75 -17.56
CA GLU A 17 -1.92 13.66 -16.42
C GLU A 17 -1.61 12.99 -15.09
N ALA A 18 -2.15 11.80 -14.86
CA ALA A 18 -1.85 11.01 -13.66
C ALA A 18 -0.35 10.72 -13.56
N PHE A 19 0.29 10.35 -14.67
CA PHE A 19 1.73 10.19 -14.73
C PHE A 19 2.47 11.48 -14.39
N HIS A 20 2.08 12.61 -14.97
CA HIS A 20 2.68 13.92 -14.66
C HIS A 20 2.52 14.31 -13.19
N ILE A 21 1.42 13.95 -12.54
CA ILE A 21 1.23 14.21 -11.11
C ILE A 21 2.15 13.30 -10.28
N LEU A 22 2.22 12.01 -10.60
CA LEU A 22 3.05 11.04 -9.87
C LEU A 22 4.55 11.35 -9.95
N ILE A 23 5.07 11.82 -11.09
CA ILE A 23 6.49 12.18 -11.21
C ILE A 23 6.86 13.44 -10.39
N ASN A 24 5.87 14.24 -10.02
CA ASN A 24 6.04 15.53 -9.33
C ASN A 24 5.56 15.48 -7.87
N SER A 25 5.29 14.29 -7.33
CA SER A 25 4.82 14.09 -5.96
C SER A 25 5.62 13.03 -5.21
N SER A 26 5.50 13.02 -3.87
CA SER A 26 6.02 11.97 -2.99
C SER A 26 5.04 10.78 -2.84
N ASP A 27 3.95 10.75 -3.62
CA ASP A 27 2.84 9.81 -3.37
C ASP A 27 3.29 8.35 -3.45
N LEU A 28 4.17 7.99 -4.38
CA LEU A 28 4.66 6.62 -4.49
C LEU A 28 5.53 6.20 -3.30
N GLU A 29 6.35 7.11 -2.76
CA GLU A 29 7.16 6.84 -1.56
C GLU A 29 6.27 6.68 -0.31
N GLU A 30 5.23 7.50 -0.21
CA GLU A 30 4.24 7.40 0.87
C GLU A 30 3.45 6.09 0.79
N ILE A 31 3.03 5.69 -0.41
CA ILE A 31 2.36 4.41 -0.64
C ILE A 31 3.27 3.24 -0.31
N GLU A 32 4.55 3.29 -0.70
CA GLU A 32 5.53 2.26 -0.35
C GLU A 32 5.62 2.09 1.17
N SER A 33 5.71 3.19 1.91
CA SER A 33 5.74 3.17 3.37
C SER A 33 4.46 2.58 3.96
N ILE A 34 3.28 2.96 3.45
CA ILE A 34 1.98 2.43 3.90
C ILE A 34 1.92 0.91 3.65
N LEU A 35 2.32 0.46 2.46
CA LEU A 35 2.32 -0.97 2.09
C LEU A 35 3.25 -1.77 3.00
N PHE A 36 4.44 -1.24 3.26
CA PHE A 36 5.39 -1.86 4.16
C PHE A 36 4.80 -2.00 5.58
N HIS A 37 4.26 -0.92 6.16
CA HIS A 37 3.63 -0.97 7.48
C HIS A 37 2.45 -1.95 7.52
N PHE A 38 1.59 -1.91 6.52
CA PHE A 38 0.39 -2.75 6.45
C PHE A 38 0.75 -4.23 6.47
N LYS A 39 1.76 -4.65 5.69
CA LYS A 39 2.26 -6.04 5.66
C LYS A 39 2.77 -6.53 7.01
N GLN A 40 3.30 -5.63 7.85
CA GLN A 40 3.76 -6.00 9.19
C GLN A 40 2.63 -6.08 10.21
N LEU A 41 1.55 -5.32 10.00
CA LEU A 41 0.42 -5.17 10.92
C LEU A 41 -0.74 -6.13 10.63
N VAL A 42 -0.88 -6.57 9.38
CA VAL A 42 -1.91 -7.50 8.96
C VAL A 42 -1.52 -8.95 9.27
N ASP A 43 -2.41 -9.68 9.92
CA ASP A 43 -2.35 -11.14 9.98
C ASP A 43 -3.20 -11.70 8.84
N ILE A 44 -2.57 -12.31 7.83
CA ILE A 44 -3.22 -12.82 6.62
C ILE A 44 -4.38 -13.78 6.96
N ASN A 45 -4.25 -14.55 8.04
CA ASN A 45 -5.21 -15.58 8.41
C ASN A 45 -6.31 -15.07 9.35
N LYS A 46 -6.01 -14.07 10.19
CA LYS A 46 -6.93 -13.59 11.24
C LYS A 46 -7.57 -12.25 10.94
N SER A 47 -6.96 -11.45 10.08
CA SER A 47 -7.48 -10.13 9.74
C SER A 47 -8.68 -10.26 8.79
N VAL A 48 -9.67 -9.41 9.00
CA VAL A 48 -10.80 -9.27 8.08
C VAL A 48 -10.62 -7.95 7.35
N LEU A 49 -10.37 -8.03 6.05
CA LEU A 49 -10.27 -6.87 5.18
C LEU A 49 -11.60 -6.66 4.45
N THR A 50 -12.02 -5.41 4.33
CA THR A 50 -13.28 -5.05 3.67
C THR A 50 -13.08 -3.92 2.67
N SER A 51 -13.60 -4.10 1.45
CA SER A 51 -13.69 -3.08 0.41
C SER A 51 -15.13 -2.58 0.28
N HIS A 52 -15.29 -1.26 0.27
CA HIS A 52 -16.58 -0.61 0.00
C HIS A 52 -16.90 -0.54 -1.50
N ALA A 53 -15.94 -0.85 -2.38
CA ALA A 53 -16.11 -0.82 -3.84
C ALA A 53 -16.63 -2.14 -4.42
N ARG A 54 -16.56 -3.25 -3.65
CA ARG A 54 -16.96 -4.59 -4.10
C ARG A 54 -18.39 -4.92 -3.69
N GLN A 55 -19.10 -5.66 -4.55
CA GLN A 55 -20.45 -6.16 -4.27
C GLN A 55 -20.48 -7.05 -3.01
N ASP A 56 -19.47 -7.90 -2.86
CA ASP A 56 -19.13 -8.55 -1.60
C ASP A 56 -18.05 -7.73 -0.89
N SER A 57 -18.43 -7.09 0.21
CA SER A 57 -17.53 -6.18 0.91
C SER A 57 -16.30 -6.88 1.49
N LYS A 58 -16.36 -8.17 1.83
CA LYS A 58 -15.23 -8.88 2.43
C LYS A 58 -14.24 -9.35 1.38
N ILE A 59 -12.96 -9.08 1.60
CA ILE A 59 -11.86 -9.69 0.83
C ILE A 59 -11.75 -11.17 1.19
N ALA A 60 -11.87 -12.04 0.20
CA ALA A 60 -11.86 -13.49 0.40
C ALA A 60 -10.46 -14.02 0.74
N ASP A 61 -9.44 -13.51 0.05
CA ASP A 61 -8.03 -13.88 0.22
C ASP A 61 -7.19 -12.62 0.46
N ASN A 62 -6.68 -12.48 1.69
CA ASN A 62 -5.86 -11.34 2.09
C ASN A 62 -4.47 -11.37 1.42
N GLN A 63 -3.94 -12.57 1.13
CA GLN A 63 -2.63 -12.72 0.47
C GLN A 63 -2.74 -12.27 -0.99
N GLU A 64 -3.75 -12.76 -1.71
CA GLU A 64 -4.00 -12.36 -3.10
C GLU A 64 -4.24 -10.84 -3.21
N PHE A 65 -4.97 -10.27 -2.25
CA PHE A 65 -5.19 -8.82 -2.19
C PHE A 65 -3.86 -8.05 -2.07
N ILE A 66 -2.99 -8.41 -1.13
CA ILE A 66 -1.69 -7.75 -0.93
C ILE A 66 -0.83 -7.88 -2.18
N GLU A 67 -0.72 -9.09 -2.75
CA GLU A 67 0.10 -9.32 -3.96
C GLU A 67 -0.38 -8.51 -5.17
N ASN A 68 -1.70 -8.39 -5.34
CA ASN A 68 -2.27 -7.60 -6.44
C ASN A 68 -2.00 -6.11 -6.26
N MET A 69 -2.08 -5.62 -5.02
CA MET A 69 -1.75 -4.23 -4.68
C MET A 69 -0.26 -3.94 -4.93
N GLU A 70 0.64 -4.85 -4.53
CA GLU A 70 2.08 -4.73 -4.77
C GLU A 70 2.43 -4.76 -6.27
N LYS A 71 1.85 -5.68 -7.04
CA LYS A 71 2.05 -5.75 -8.50
C LYS A 71 1.63 -4.44 -9.17
N ARG A 72 0.51 -3.86 -8.73
CA ARG A 72 0.01 -2.58 -9.25
C ARG A 72 0.93 -1.42 -8.86
N PHE A 73 1.36 -1.36 -7.61
CA PHE A 73 2.32 -0.38 -7.12
C PHE A 73 3.63 -0.44 -7.91
N GLN A 74 4.21 -1.63 -8.07
CA GLN A 74 5.47 -1.81 -8.82
C GLN A 74 5.33 -1.33 -10.26
N LYS A 75 4.22 -1.64 -10.92
CA LYS A 75 3.96 -1.19 -12.29
C LYS A 75 3.93 0.34 -12.42
N LEU A 76 3.37 1.04 -11.42
CA LEU A 76 3.38 2.51 -11.37
C LEU A 76 4.79 3.05 -11.10
N GLN A 77 5.54 2.43 -10.18
CA GLN A 77 6.91 2.79 -9.86
C GLN A 77 7.85 2.59 -11.06
N ASP A 78 7.66 1.51 -11.82
CA ASP A 78 8.39 1.21 -13.06
C ASP A 78 8.10 2.26 -14.14
N ALA A 79 6.82 2.68 -14.26
CA ALA A 79 6.45 3.73 -15.22
C ALA A 79 7.13 5.06 -14.88
N VAL A 80 7.09 5.47 -13.60
CA VAL A 80 7.72 6.71 -13.11
C VAL A 80 9.24 6.67 -13.28
N SER A 81 9.89 5.60 -12.81
CA SER A 81 11.35 5.46 -12.88
C SER A 81 11.89 5.37 -14.32
N SER A 82 11.14 4.74 -15.22
CA SER A 82 11.52 4.64 -16.64
C SER A 82 11.10 5.84 -17.49
N GLY A 83 10.32 6.77 -16.92
CA GLY A 83 9.80 7.94 -17.64
C GLY A 83 8.73 7.59 -18.70
N LYS A 84 8.10 6.42 -18.61
CA LYS A 84 7.22 5.88 -19.66
C LYS A 84 5.82 5.57 -19.11
N PRO A 85 4.83 6.45 -19.35
CA PRO A 85 3.45 6.14 -19.03
C PRO A 85 2.92 4.99 -19.90
N TYR A 86 1.84 4.36 -19.44
CA TYR A 86 1.14 3.30 -20.16
C TYR A 86 -0.38 3.56 -20.19
N GLN A 87 -1.08 2.87 -21.09
CA GLN A 87 -2.47 3.20 -21.40
C GLN A 87 -3.41 3.17 -20.18
N SER A 88 -3.29 2.14 -19.34
CA SER A 88 -4.14 1.94 -18.17
C SER A 88 -3.62 2.61 -16.89
N LEU A 89 -2.65 3.52 -16.97
CA LEU A 89 -1.98 4.09 -15.78
C LEU A 89 -2.98 4.77 -14.85
N PHE A 90 -3.87 5.61 -15.37
CA PHE A 90 -4.90 6.25 -14.53
C PHE A 90 -5.82 5.21 -13.87
N GLY A 91 -6.18 4.14 -14.58
CA GLY A 91 -6.97 3.05 -14.01
C GLY A 91 -6.25 2.32 -12.87
N ASP A 92 -4.93 2.13 -13.00
CA ASP A 92 -4.11 1.55 -11.92
C ASP A 92 -3.98 2.51 -10.73
N VAL A 93 -3.90 3.83 -10.95
CA VAL A 93 -3.95 4.81 -9.86
C VAL A 93 -5.29 4.73 -9.12
N CYS A 94 -6.42 4.71 -9.84
CA CYS A 94 -7.75 4.61 -9.23
C CYS A 94 -7.91 3.32 -8.42
N ALA A 95 -7.51 2.18 -8.97
CA ALA A 95 -7.60 0.90 -8.26
C ALA A 95 -6.68 0.86 -7.03
N LEU A 96 -5.48 1.44 -7.11
CA LEU A 96 -4.60 1.55 -5.94
C LEU A 96 -5.22 2.42 -4.83
N LYS A 97 -5.92 3.50 -5.20
CA LYS A 97 -6.68 4.32 -4.23
C LYS A 97 -7.82 3.54 -3.57
N GLU A 98 -8.50 2.66 -4.31
CA GLU A 98 -9.51 1.76 -3.75
C GLU A 98 -8.88 0.75 -2.78
N ASP A 99 -7.73 0.18 -3.14
CA ASP A 99 -6.98 -0.75 -2.27
C ASP A 99 -6.49 -0.05 -0.98
N LEU A 100 -6.03 1.21 -1.07
CA LEU A 100 -5.67 2.03 0.10
C LEU A 100 -6.87 2.28 1.03
N GLN A 101 -8.09 2.41 0.50
CA GLN A 101 -9.29 2.54 1.34
C GLN A 101 -9.60 1.26 2.14
N VAL A 102 -9.20 0.09 1.63
CA VAL A 102 -9.29 -1.17 2.40
C VAL A 102 -8.34 -1.12 3.61
N ILE A 103 -7.11 -0.65 3.40
CA ILE A 103 -6.13 -0.46 4.49
C ILE A 103 -6.65 0.56 5.51
N LEU A 104 -7.23 1.68 5.03
CA LEU A 104 -7.85 2.70 5.88
C LEU A 104 -8.92 2.09 6.80
N GLY A 105 -9.87 1.35 6.23
CA GLY A 105 -10.93 0.69 7.00
C GLY A 105 -10.38 -0.34 7.99
N TYR A 106 -9.37 -1.10 7.59
CA TYR A 106 -8.69 -2.04 8.48
C TYR A 106 -8.02 -1.33 9.67
N TYR A 107 -7.24 -0.28 9.44
CA TYR A 107 -6.57 0.47 10.50
C TYR A 107 -7.55 1.13 11.46
N GLN A 108 -8.62 1.74 10.95
CA GLN A 108 -9.68 2.29 11.79
C GLN A 108 -10.31 1.21 12.68
N SER A 109 -10.60 0.04 12.12
CA SER A 109 -11.13 -1.10 12.87
C SER A 109 -10.15 -1.59 13.96
N GLN A 110 -8.86 -1.74 13.63
CA GLN A 110 -7.84 -2.13 14.59
C GLN A 110 -7.70 -1.11 15.72
N ILE A 111 -7.67 0.19 15.43
CA ILE A 111 -7.58 1.24 16.45
C ILE A 111 -8.81 1.19 17.38
N ASN A 112 -10.02 1.11 16.82
CA ASN A 112 -11.27 1.06 17.58
C ASN A 112 -11.32 -0.16 18.52
N GLN A 113 -10.77 -1.29 18.09
CA GLN A 113 -10.72 -2.53 18.86
C GLN A 113 -9.49 -2.62 19.79
N LYS A 114 -8.70 -1.54 19.93
CA LYS A 114 -7.46 -1.52 20.73
C LYS A 114 -6.42 -2.56 20.26
N GLN A 115 -6.31 -2.72 18.94
CA GLN A 115 -5.25 -3.44 18.22
C GLN A 115 -5.07 -4.91 18.61
N PRO A 116 -6.12 -5.74 18.49
CA PRO A 116 -6.04 -7.13 18.89
C PRO A 116 -4.94 -7.92 18.17
N ILE A 117 -4.68 -7.64 16.88
CA ILE A 117 -3.67 -8.34 16.09
C ILE A 117 -2.26 -8.00 16.60
N ALA A 118 -1.91 -6.70 16.66
CA ALA A 118 -0.59 -6.28 17.13
C ALA A 118 -0.32 -6.71 18.59
N ARG A 119 -1.31 -6.60 19.49
CA ARG A 119 -1.17 -7.04 20.88
C ARG A 119 -0.97 -8.55 21.00
N SER A 120 -1.67 -9.33 20.18
CA SER A 120 -1.49 -10.79 20.14
C SER A 120 -0.08 -11.15 19.69
N TYR A 121 0.41 -10.51 18.62
CA TYR A 121 1.78 -10.69 18.13
C TYR A 121 2.82 -10.30 19.20
N LEU A 122 2.71 -9.12 19.82
CA LEU A 122 3.66 -8.67 20.85
C LEU A 122 3.74 -9.63 22.04
N ARG A 123 2.59 -10.17 22.48
CA ARG A 123 2.55 -11.16 23.57
C ARG A 123 3.34 -12.41 23.22
N GLN A 124 3.29 -12.87 21.97
CA GLN A 124 4.05 -14.02 21.49
C GLN A 124 5.54 -13.67 21.33
N ALA A 125 5.83 -12.51 20.75
CA ALA A 125 7.19 -12.01 20.51
C ALA A 125 7.96 -11.67 21.80
N GLN A 126 7.26 -11.43 22.92
CA GLN A 126 7.89 -11.22 24.23
C GLN A 126 8.09 -12.52 25.02
N SER A 127 7.69 -13.67 24.48
CA SER A 127 7.92 -14.95 25.15
C SER A 127 9.42 -15.31 25.14
N LYS A 128 9.87 -16.00 26.20
CA LYS A 128 11.29 -16.35 26.42
C LYS A 128 11.91 -17.19 25.28
N HIS A 129 11.07 -17.91 24.53
CA HIS A 129 11.48 -18.77 23.42
C HIS A 129 11.05 -18.20 22.06
N SER A 130 10.69 -16.92 22.01
CA SER A 130 10.38 -16.26 20.75
C SER A 130 11.64 -16.02 19.91
N GLU A 131 11.45 -15.94 18.59
CA GLU A 131 12.52 -15.58 17.66
C GLU A 131 13.14 -14.22 18.01
N VAL A 132 12.33 -13.24 18.41
CA VAL A 132 12.81 -11.90 18.83
C VAL A 132 13.68 -12.02 20.09
N GLY A 133 13.26 -12.82 21.07
CA GLY A 133 14.02 -13.06 22.30
C GLY A 133 15.35 -13.77 22.04
N ILE A 134 15.36 -14.76 21.16
CA ILE A 134 16.56 -15.49 20.73
C ILE A 134 17.53 -14.53 20.00
N LEU A 135 17.01 -13.73 19.08
CA LEU A 135 17.79 -12.73 18.35
C LEU A 135 18.42 -11.70 19.31
N ALA A 136 17.63 -11.14 20.23
CA ALA A 136 18.12 -10.20 21.22
C ALA A 136 19.23 -10.80 22.11
N ALA A 137 19.07 -12.06 22.54
CA ALA A 137 20.09 -12.77 23.31
C ALA A 137 21.39 -12.96 22.51
N GLY A 138 21.30 -13.35 21.23
CA GLY A 138 22.46 -13.51 20.33
C GLY A 138 23.22 -12.21 20.05
N ILE A 139 22.52 -11.07 19.99
CA ILE A 139 23.14 -9.74 19.88
C ILE A 139 23.90 -9.41 21.18
N VAL A 140 23.29 -9.63 22.34
CA VAL A 140 23.90 -9.34 23.65
C VAL A 140 25.10 -10.25 23.93
N SER A 141 25.03 -11.52 23.55
CA SER A 141 26.14 -12.48 23.69
C SER A 141 27.27 -12.27 22.68
N GLN A 142 27.13 -11.32 21.74
CA GLN A 142 28.04 -11.09 20.61
C GLN A 142 28.20 -12.29 19.66
N GLU A 143 27.36 -13.32 19.80
CA GLU A 143 27.31 -14.45 18.87
C GLU A 143 26.73 -14.04 17.51
N LYS A 144 25.94 -12.94 17.48
CA LYS A 144 25.38 -12.35 16.26
C LYS A 144 25.80 -10.90 16.11
N SER A 145 26.92 -10.67 15.40
CA SER A 145 27.51 -9.35 15.21
C SER A 145 26.95 -8.57 14.02
N LEU A 146 26.33 -9.25 13.06
CA LEU A 146 25.70 -8.69 11.87
C LEU A 146 24.28 -9.25 11.73
N LEU A 147 23.32 -8.36 11.50
CA LEU A 147 21.93 -8.72 11.23
C LEU A 147 21.79 -9.08 9.76
N ASP A 148 21.17 -10.22 9.48
CA ASP A 148 20.75 -10.57 8.14
C ASP A 148 19.41 -9.93 7.76
N ALA A 149 18.90 -10.23 6.56
CA ALA A 149 17.63 -9.69 6.09
C ALA A 149 16.44 -10.21 6.91
N ASP A 150 16.50 -11.45 7.38
CA ASP A 150 15.42 -12.07 8.16
C ASP A 150 15.36 -11.47 9.56
N ASP A 151 16.52 -11.24 10.18
CA ASP A 151 16.64 -10.52 11.44
C ASP A 151 16.09 -9.10 11.33
N SER A 152 16.47 -8.40 10.27
CA SER A 152 16.03 -7.03 10.02
C SER A 152 14.51 -6.97 9.85
N ASN A 153 13.93 -7.91 9.11
CA ASN A 153 12.48 -8.01 8.93
C ASN A 153 11.77 -8.38 10.24
N LEU A 154 12.34 -9.28 11.03
CA LEU A 154 11.80 -9.65 12.34
C LEU A 154 11.77 -8.46 13.30
N LEU A 155 12.87 -7.70 13.37
CA LEU A 155 12.97 -6.49 14.20
C LEU A 155 12.06 -5.36 13.69
N ALA A 156 11.94 -5.19 12.37
CA ALA A 156 11.02 -4.23 11.78
C ALA A 156 9.58 -4.59 12.14
N LYS A 157 9.17 -5.86 11.97
CA LYS A 157 7.86 -6.35 12.36
C LYS A 157 7.58 -6.10 13.84
N TYR A 158 8.55 -6.40 14.71
CA TYR A 158 8.45 -6.14 16.15
C TYR A 158 8.22 -4.66 16.45
N THR A 159 9.09 -3.80 15.91
CA THR A 159 9.06 -2.36 16.14
C THR A 159 7.77 -1.72 15.64
N ILE A 160 7.30 -2.14 14.46
CA ILE A 160 6.06 -1.66 13.86
C ILE A 160 4.84 -2.11 14.68
N ASN A 161 4.79 -3.37 15.10
CA ASN A 161 3.69 -3.85 15.94
C ASN A 161 3.70 -3.20 17.33
N PHE A 162 4.88 -2.92 17.88
CA PHE A 162 5.03 -2.18 19.14
C PHE A 162 4.48 -0.75 19.02
N SER A 163 4.69 -0.12 17.87
CA SER A 163 4.27 1.26 17.57
C SER A 163 2.99 1.33 16.73
N ALA A 164 2.17 0.28 16.74
CA ALA A 164 1.05 0.12 15.80
C ALA A 164 0.06 1.29 15.84
N ALA A 165 -0.17 1.92 17.00
CA ALA A 165 -1.10 3.03 17.12
C ALA A 165 -0.65 4.26 16.35
N ASP A 166 0.58 4.67 16.57
CA ASP A 166 1.13 5.87 15.95
C ASP A 166 1.30 5.66 14.44
N ILE A 167 1.75 4.46 14.05
CA ILE A 167 1.92 4.09 12.63
C ILE A 167 0.56 4.08 11.91
N MET A 168 -0.44 3.38 12.45
CA MET A 168 -1.77 3.33 11.83
C MET A 168 -2.40 4.74 11.73
N GLN A 169 -2.25 5.60 12.75
CA GLN A 169 -2.76 6.97 12.70
C GLN A 169 -2.06 7.83 11.64
N LYS A 170 -0.73 7.70 11.53
CA LYS A 170 0.06 8.40 10.52
C LYS A 170 -0.35 7.96 9.12
N ASP A 171 -0.43 6.65 8.89
CA ASP A 171 -0.82 6.07 7.60
C ASP A 171 -2.26 6.44 7.25
N ILE A 172 -3.21 6.46 8.21
CA ILE A 172 -4.59 6.92 7.98
C ILE A 172 -4.60 8.32 7.37
N LYS A 173 -3.77 9.24 7.88
CA LYS A 173 -3.68 10.61 7.34
C LYS A 173 -3.11 10.60 5.93
N MET A 174 -2.00 9.89 5.70
CA MET A 174 -1.37 9.78 4.37
C MET A 174 -2.33 9.18 3.33
N ILE A 175 -3.03 8.10 3.70
CA ILE A 175 -4.05 7.48 2.85
C ILE A 175 -5.15 8.50 2.51
N GLY A 176 -5.63 9.26 3.50
CA GLY A 176 -6.62 10.32 3.27
C GLY A 176 -6.15 11.35 2.24
N ASP A 177 -4.93 11.84 2.38
CA ASP A 177 -4.34 12.85 1.48
C ASP A 177 -4.20 12.30 0.04
N ILE A 178 -3.73 11.05 -0.11
CA ILE A 178 -3.60 10.35 -1.41
C ILE A 178 -4.96 10.07 -2.05
N VAL A 179 -5.92 9.56 -1.29
CA VAL A 179 -7.25 9.17 -1.79
C VAL A 179 -8.04 10.40 -2.26
N MET A 180 -7.90 11.54 -1.58
CA MET A 180 -8.57 12.77 -1.98
C MET A 180 -7.93 13.48 -3.18
N LYS A 181 -6.69 13.14 -3.53
CA LYS A 181 -6.00 13.74 -4.69
C LYS A 181 -6.65 13.26 -6.01
N PRO A 182 -6.98 14.15 -6.95
CA PRO A 182 -7.72 13.80 -8.16
C PRO A 182 -6.90 13.00 -9.19
N TYR A 183 -5.58 13.16 -9.21
CA TYR A 183 -4.68 12.61 -10.25
C TYR A 183 -5.12 12.96 -11.68
N LEU A 184 -5.74 14.12 -11.84
CA LEU A 184 -6.18 14.73 -13.09
C LEU A 184 -5.91 16.23 -13.02
N ALA A 185 -5.67 16.85 -14.17
CA ALA A 185 -5.49 18.29 -14.25
C ALA A 185 -6.84 19.02 -14.14
N ASP A 186 -6.80 20.25 -13.64
CA ASP A 186 -7.97 21.13 -13.61
C ASP A 186 -8.17 21.78 -14.99
N HIS A 187 -9.23 21.35 -15.68
CA HIS A 187 -9.63 21.88 -16.98
C HIS A 187 -10.87 22.77 -16.90
N SER A 188 -11.24 23.28 -15.71
CA SER A 188 -12.41 24.14 -15.52
C SER A 188 -12.41 25.40 -16.39
N ASN A 189 -11.23 25.88 -16.80
CA ASN A 189 -11.05 27.04 -17.67
C ASN A 189 -10.97 26.70 -19.17
N GLU A 190 -10.99 25.42 -19.55
CA GLU A 190 -10.93 24.98 -20.95
C GLU A 190 -12.35 24.84 -21.54
N SER A 191 -12.73 25.81 -22.38
CA SER A 191 -14.05 25.83 -23.02
C SER A 191 -14.29 24.56 -23.85
N GLY A 192 -15.34 23.81 -23.51
CA GLY A 192 -15.74 22.61 -24.24
C GLY A 192 -14.90 21.37 -23.94
N PHE A 193 -14.05 21.39 -22.91
CA PHE A 193 -13.23 20.24 -22.54
C PHE A 193 -14.08 19.06 -22.04
N SER A 194 -13.71 17.87 -22.49
CA SER A 194 -14.22 16.59 -22.03
C SER A 194 -13.14 15.53 -22.18
N TYR A 195 -13.13 14.53 -21.30
CA TYR A 195 -12.24 13.36 -21.39
C TYR A 195 -12.71 12.31 -22.42
N THR A 196 -13.80 12.59 -23.13
CA THR A 196 -14.42 11.75 -24.17
C THR A 196 -13.69 11.80 -25.49
#